data_AF-A0A8T3UYS9-F1
#
_entry.id   AF-A0A8T3UYS9-F1
#
_cell.length_a   1.000
_cell.length_b   1.000
_cell.length_c   1.000
_cell.angle_alpha   90.00
_cell.angle_beta   90.00
_cell.angle_gamma   90.00
#
_symmetry.space_group_name_H-M   'P 1'
#
loop_
_entity.id
_entity.type
_entity.pdbx_description
1 polymer ?
#
loop_
_entity_poly.entity_id
_entity_poly.type
_entity_poly.pdbx_seq_one_letter_code
_entity_poly.pdbx_strand_id
1 'polypeptide(L)'
;MTDGQVQKNSLRERMIIKDLLFSIPFAILNFLVVEFLYREIMLTTTLLILLTISFMVYYKSQVLLPIFFLCMLGAVAEMSAISAGAWSYTAPDFFNIPLWLFVLWGNTGVFIYRIGVLFERVGFHK
;
A
#
# COMPACT_ATOMS: atom_id res chain seq x y z
N MET A 1 -2.57 10.45 -38.17
CA MET A 1 -3.09 10.65 -36.80
C MET A 1 -3.33 12.15 -36.64
N THR A 2 -4.49 12.58 -36.16
CA THR A 2 -4.78 14.01 -35.95
C THR A 2 -4.00 14.54 -34.74
N ASP A 3 -3.58 15.80 -34.76
CA ASP A 3 -2.77 16.42 -33.69
C ASP A 3 -3.40 16.27 -32.29
N GLY A 4 -4.73 16.26 -32.21
CA GLY A 4 -5.48 16.02 -30.96
C GLY A 4 -5.30 14.61 -30.38
N GLN A 5 -5.10 13.58 -31.22
CA GLN A 5 -4.88 12.20 -30.76
C GLN A 5 -3.50 12.06 -30.12
N VAL A 6 -2.49 12.71 -30.70
CA VAL A 6 -1.11 12.72 -30.20
C VAL A 6 -1.03 13.44 -28.85
N GLN A 7 -1.69 14.60 -28.74
CA GLN A 7 -1.72 15.36 -27.49
C GLN A 7 -2.40 14.58 -26.36
N LYS A 8 -3.53 13.92 -26.63
CA LYS A 8 -4.25 13.09 -25.64
C LYS A 8 -3.40 11.93 -25.13
N ASN A 9 -2.65 11.27 -26.01
CA ASN A 9 -1.75 10.17 -25.63
C ASN A 9 -0.61 10.67 -24.73
N SER A 10 0.01 11.81 -25.07
CA SER A 10 1.10 12.38 -24.27
C SER A 10 0.67 12.78 -22.85
N LEU A 11 -0.57 13.27 -22.68
CA LEU A 11 -1.12 13.63 -21.37
C LEU A 11 -1.38 12.38 -20.52
N ARG A 12 -1.92 11.32 -21.13
CA ARG A 12 -2.15 10.03 -20.47
C ARG A 12 -0.84 9.40 -19.98
N GLU A 13 0.21 9.40 -20.81
CA GLU A 13 1.54 8.91 -20.43
C GLU A 13 2.13 9.68 -19.24
N ARG A 14 2.03 11.01 -19.26
CA ARG A 14 2.50 11.85 -18.14
C ARG A 14 1.76 11.55 -16.84
N MET A 15 0.46 11.24 -16.90
CA MET A 15 -0.30 10.84 -15.71
C MET A 15 0.14 9.48 -15.18
N ILE A 16 0.35 8.50 -16.08
CA ILE A 16 0.84 7.15 -15.71
C ILE A 16 2.20 7.23 -15.03
N ILE A 17 3.14 7.98 -15.61
CA ILE A 17 4.48 8.14 -15.06
C ILE A 17 4.42 8.78 -13.68
N LYS A 18 3.59 9.83 -13.49
CA LYS A 18 3.42 10.47 -12.17
C LYS A 18 2.86 9.51 -11.11
N ASP A 19 1.85 8.72 -11.46
CA ASP A 19 1.27 7.73 -10.55
C ASP A 19 2.31 6.64 -10.17
N LEU A 20 3.13 6.19 -11.11
CA LEU A 20 4.22 5.23 -10.85
C LEU A 20 5.33 5.83 -9.99
N LEU A 21 5.75 7.06 -10.30
CA LEU A 21 6.78 7.78 -9.55
C LEU A 21 6.41 7.97 -8.09
N PHE A 22 5.13 7.98 -7.74
CA PHE A 22 4.68 8.08 -6.35
C PHE A 22 4.40 6.71 -5.72
N SER A 23 3.86 5.76 -6.49
CA SER A 23 3.48 4.44 -5.98
C SER A 23 4.67 3.52 -5.71
N ILE A 24 5.70 3.55 -6.56
CA ILE A 24 6.89 2.71 -6.39
C ILE A 24 7.67 3.10 -5.12
N PRO A 25 8.02 4.38 -4.88
CA PRO A 25 8.69 4.77 -3.64
C PRO A 25 7.84 4.47 -2.40
N PHE A 26 6.51 4.63 -2.47
CA PHE A 26 5.63 4.25 -1.37
C PHE A 26 5.80 2.77 -0.98
N ALA A 27 5.77 1.86 -1.96
CA ALA A 27 5.96 0.43 -1.70
C ALA A 27 7.38 0.12 -1.16
N ILE A 28 8.41 0.72 -1.77
CA ILE A 28 9.80 0.54 -1.33
C ILE A 28 9.98 1.05 0.10
N LEU A 29 9.47 2.23 0.44
CA LEU A 29 9.59 2.80 1.78
C LEU A 29 8.86 1.96 2.83
N ASN A 30 7.67 1.44 2.52
CA ASN A 30 6.98 0.49 3.41
C ASN A 30 7.85 -0.73 3.71
N PHE A 31 8.43 -1.34 2.68
CA PHE A 31 9.32 -2.48 2.82
C PHE A 31 10.56 -2.16 3.65
N LEU A 32 11.25 -1.06 3.34
CA LEU A 32 12.47 -0.66 4.05
C LEU A 32 12.19 -0.33 5.53
N VAL A 33 11.09 0.37 5.82
CA VAL A 33 10.70 0.69 7.20
C VAL A 33 10.52 -0.60 8.01
N VAL A 34 9.83 -1.61 7.47
CA VAL A 34 9.67 -2.88 8.16
C VAL A 34 10.99 -3.64 8.28
N GLU A 35 11.74 -3.80 7.19
CA GLU A 35 13.00 -4.57 7.19
C GLU A 35 14.01 -4.04 8.22
N PHE A 36 14.18 -2.72 8.29
CA PHE A 36 15.17 -2.12 9.19
C PHE A 36 14.67 -1.89 10.61
N LEU A 37 13.36 -1.73 10.81
CA LEU A 37 12.80 -1.27 12.09
C LEU A 37 11.74 -2.22 12.69
N TYR A 38 11.55 -3.44 12.17
CA TYR A 38 10.50 -4.36 12.64
C TYR A 38 10.48 -4.61 14.16
N ARG A 39 11.63 -4.48 14.83
CA ARG A 39 11.77 -4.62 16.29
C ARG A 39 11.27 -3.41 17.06
N GLU A 40 11.35 -2.21 16.48
CA GLU A 40 10.91 -0.94 17.07
C GLU A 40 9.44 -0.68 16.73
N ILE A 41 8.55 -1.46 17.36
CA ILE A 41 7.16 -1.62 16.88
C ILE A 41 6.41 -0.28 16.78
N MET A 42 6.54 0.59 17.79
CA MET A 42 5.86 1.89 17.80
C MET A 42 6.40 2.85 16.74
N LEU A 43 7.72 2.87 16.53
CA LEU A 43 8.35 3.70 15.52
C LEU A 43 7.93 3.26 14.11
N THR A 44 8.00 1.95 13.84
CA THR A 44 7.58 1.34 12.57
C THR A 44 6.11 1.61 12.29
N THR A 45 5.23 1.36 13.27
CA THR A 45 3.79 1.66 13.15
C THR A 45 3.55 3.13 12.79
N THR A 46 4.22 4.04 13.49
CA THR A 46 4.08 5.49 13.26
C THR A 46 4.55 5.89 11.87
N LEU A 47 5.73 5.41 11.45
CA LEU A 47 6.27 5.71 10.12
C LEU A 47 5.37 5.17 9.00
N LEU A 48 4.85 3.94 9.15
CA LEU A 48 3.92 3.38 8.18
C LEU A 48 2.63 4.19 8.09
N ILE A 49 2.06 4.65 9.22
CA ILE A 49 0.87 5.53 9.24
C ILE A 49 1.17 6.86 8.54
N LEU A 50 2.32 7.48 8.81
CA LEU A 50 2.71 8.74 8.15
C LEU A 50 2.86 8.57 6.64
N LEU A 51 3.41 7.43 6.18
CA LEU A 51 3.46 7.08 4.76
C LEU A 51 2.05 6.92 4.19
N THR A 52 1.14 6.21 4.89
CA THR A 52 -0.26 6.06 4.49
C THR A 52 -0.94 7.42 4.31
N ILE A 53 -0.84 8.29 5.30
CA ILE A 53 -1.46 9.62 5.29
C ILE A 53 -0.90 10.44 4.14
N SER A 54 0.43 10.47 3.97
CA SER A 54 1.09 11.18 2.87
C SER A 54 0.58 10.69 1.51
N PHE A 55 0.39 9.38 1.37
CA PHE A 55 -0.13 8.77 0.16
C PHE A 55 -1.61 9.10 -0.11
N MET A 56 -2.45 9.02 0.91
CA MET A 56 -3.86 9.36 0.81
C MET A 56 -4.07 10.85 0.50
N VAL A 57 -3.30 11.74 1.13
CA VAL A 57 -3.32 13.19 0.89
C VAL A 57 -2.89 13.52 -0.54
N TYR A 58 -1.89 12.83 -1.07
CA TYR A 58 -1.45 12.99 -2.46
C TYR A 58 -2.56 12.64 -3.46
N TYR A 59 -3.18 11.46 -3.30
CA TYR A 59 -4.18 10.97 -4.25
C TYR A 59 -5.59 11.55 -4.06
N LYS A 60 -5.90 12.12 -2.88
CA LYS A 60 -7.20 12.74 -2.54
C LYS A 60 -8.42 11.90 -2.88
N SER A 61 -8.29 10.56 -2.80
CA SER A 61 -9.36 9.64 -3.17
C SER A 61 -10.05 9.10 -1.92
N GLN A 62 -11.37 9.32 -1.85
CA GLN A 62 -12.21 8.87 -0.73
C GLN A 62 -12.30 7.34 -0.61
N VAL A 63 -11.98 6.61 -1.69
CA VAL A 63 -12.01 5.14 -1.73
C VAL A 63 -10.79 4.52 -1.04
N LEU A 64 -9.69 5.25 -0.88
CA LEU A 64 -8.47 4.68 -0.27
C LEU A 64 -8.64 4.37 1.22
N LEU A 65 -9.40 5.19 1.94
CA LEU A 65 -9.63 5.00 3.37
C LEU A 65 -10.41 3.71 3.67
N PRO A 66 -11.57 3.42 3.04
CA PRO A 66 -12.26 2.14 3.27
C PRO A 66 -11.42 0.95 2.81
N ILE A 67 -10.66 1.05 1.71
CA ILE A 67 -9.73 -0.02 1.28
C ILE A 67 -8.67 -0.29 2.34
N PHE A 68 -8.06 0.74 2.89
CA PHE A 68 -7.06 0.61 3.95
C PHE A 68 -7.62 -0.18 5.14
N PHE A 69 -8.77 0.22 5.66
CA PHE A 69 -9.39 -0.45 6.81
C PHE A 69 -9.86 -1.88 6.50
N LEU A 70 -10.40 -2.14 5.30
CA LEU A 70 -10.77 -3.49 4.89
C LEU A 70 -9.55 -4.41 4.79
N CYS A 71 -8.44 -3.91 4.24
CA CYS A 71 -7.25 -4.72 4.07
C CYS A 71 -6.51 -4.97 5.39
N MET A 72 -6.70 -4.15 6.44
CA MET A 72 -6.20 -4.47 7.79
C MET A 72 -6.69 -5.84 8.31
N LEU A 73 -7.81 -6.37 7.79
CA LEU A 73 -8.28 -7.72 8.10
C LEU A 73 -7.29 -8.82 7.68
N GLY A 74 -6.33 -8.53 6.79
CA GLY A 74 -5.22 -9.43 6.48
C GLY A 74 -4.40 -9.80 7.73
N ALA A 75 -4.14 -8.84 8.62
CA ALA A 75 -3.48 -9.11 9.90
C ALA A 75 -4.33 -10.02 10.81
N VAL A 76 -5.66 -9.89 10.78
CA VAL A 76 -6.57 -10.79 11.51
C VAL A 76 -6.50 -12.21 10.95
N ALA A 77 -6.41 -12.36 9.63
CA ALA A 77 -6.19 -13.67 9.01
C ALA A 77 -4.85 -14.27 9.47
N GLU A 78 -3.78 -13.48 9.54
CA GLU A 78 -2.50 -13.95 10.06
C GLU A 78 -2.55 -14.37 11.53
N MET A 79 -3.29 -13.65 12.38
CA MET A 79 -3.50 -14.05 13.78
C MET A 79 -4.07 -15.47 13.89
N SER A 80 -4.98 -15.84 12.99
CA SER A 80 -5.56 -17.20 12.97
C SER A 80 -4.52 -18.26 12.60
N ALA A 81 -3.66 -17.98 11.61
CA ALA A 81 -2.61 -18.89 11.17
C ALA A 81 -1.51 -19.07 12.23
N ILE A 82 -1.13 -17.98 12.90
CA ILE A 82 -0.15 -17.99 14.00
C ILE A 82 -0.70 -18.75 15.21
N SER A 83 -1.98 -18.56 15.54
CA SER A 83 -2.64 -19.33 16.60
C SER A 83 -2.70 -20.83 16.27
N ALA A 84 -2.78 -21.19 14.99
CA ALA A 84 -2.68 -22.57 14.51
C ALA A 84 -1.23 -23.11 14.45
N GLY A 85 -0.23 -22.29 14.80
CA GLY A 85 1.19 -22.69 14.82
C GLY A 85 1.86 -22.71 13.45
N ALA A 86 1.29 -22.05 12.43
CA ALA A 86 1.85 -22.06 11.09
C ALA A 86 3.22 -21.36 11.01
N TRP A 87 3.39 -20.23 11.71
CA TRP A 87 4.67 -19.54 11.93
C TRP A 87 4.57 -18.61 13.16
N SER A 88 5.65 -17.90 13.48
CA SER A 88 5.69 -16.92 14.57
C SER A 88 6.53 -15.70 14.21
N TYR A 89 6.16 -14.53 14.74
CA TYR A 89 6.98 -13.31 14.65
C TYR A 89 8.05 -13.27 15.73
N THR A 90 9.23 -12.72 15.39
CA THR A 90 10.36 -12.56 16.31
C THR A 90 10.15 -11.47 17.36
N ALA A 91 9.28 -10.48 17.08
CA ALA A 91 8.97 -9.37 17.98
C ALA A 91 7.45 -9.06 17.97
N PRO A 92 6.62 -9.91 18.59
CA PRO A 92 5.18 -9.66 18.69
C PRO A 92 4.83 -8.72 19.86
N ASP A 93 3.76 -7.94 19.73
CA ASP A 93 3.22 -7.09 20.81
C ASP A 93 1.70 -7.11 20.95
N PHE A 94 0.96 -7.62 19.95
CA PHE A 94 -0.50 -7.69 19.97
C PHE A 94 -0.98 -9.03 19.41
N PHE A 95 -1.53 -9.91 20.26
CA PHE A 95 -2.03 -11.23 19.87
C PHE A 95 -1.05 -12.04 18.98
N ASN A 96 0.22 -12.10 19.37
CA ASN A 96 1.31 -12.79 18.66
C ASN A 96 1.70 -12.21 17.29
N ILE A 97 1.18 -11.04 16.93
CA ILE A 97 1.64 -10.26 15.77
C ILE A 97 2.14 -8.87 16.21
N PRO A 98 3.01 -8.23 15.41
CA PRO A 98 3.39 -6.85 15.66
C PRO A 98 2.30 -5.88 15.18
N LEU A 99 2.04 -4.82 15.94
CA LEU A 99 1.00 -3.82 15.64
C LEU A 99 1.17 -3.18 14.25
N TRP A 100 2.41 -2.97 13.80
CA TRP A 100 2.70 -2.42 12.49
C TRP A 100 2.16 -3.28 11.34
N LEU A 101 1.89 -4.58 11.58
CA LEU A 101 1.40 -5.51 10.57
C LEU A 101 0.01 -5.11 10.05
N PHE A 102 -0.86 -4.59 10.93
CA PHE A 102 -2.17 -4.08 10.52
C PHE A 102 -2.02 -2.94 9.51
N VAL A 103 -1.16 -1.97 9.82
CA VAL A 103 -0.91 -0.81 8.96
C VAL A 103 -0.28 -1.25 7.64
N LEU A 104 0.66 -2.19 7.68
CA LEU A 104 1.30 -2.73 6.48
C LEU A 104 0.27 -3.38 5.54
N TRP A 105 -0.65 -4.20 6.07
CA TRP A 105 -1.73 -4.79 5.28
C TRP A 105 -2.66 -3.74 4.66
N GLY A 106 -3.02 -2.71 5.44
CA GLY A 106 -3.76 -1.57 4.91
C GLY A 106 -3.04 -0.85 3.76
N ASN A 107 -1.73 -0.62 3.92
CA ASN A 107 -0.89 0.00 2.90
C ASN A 107 -0.76 -0.85 1.64
N THR A 108 -0.62 -2.17 1.80
CA THR A 108 -0.63 -3.13 0.69
C THR A 108 -1.94 -3.04 -0.09
N GLY A 109 -3.09 -3.00 0.60
CA GLY A 109 -4.40 -2.86 -0.04
C GLY A 109 -4.53 -1.57 -0.87
N VAL A 110 -4.14 -0.44 -0.28
CA VAL A 110 -4.12 0.86 -0.94
C VAL A 110 -3.21 0.85 -2.17
N PHE A 111 -2.01 0.29 -2.05
CA PHE A 111 -1.06 0.15 -3.16
C PHE A 111 -1.63 -0.71 -4.29
N ILE A 112 -2.13 -1.91 -3.99
CA ILE A 112 -2.71 -2.83 -4.97
C ILE A 112 -3.85 -2.17 -5.74
N TYR A 113 -4.76 -1.49 -5.03
CA TYR A 113 -5.87 -0.78 -5.67
C TYR A 113 -5.37 0.30 -6.64
N ARG A 114 -4.36 1.09 -6.24
CA ARG A 114 -3.78 2.12 -7.11
C ARG A 114 -3.13 1.54 -8.37
N ILE A 115 -2.41 0.42 -8.22
CA ILE A 115 -1.84 -0.29 -9.37
C ILE A 115 -2.94 -0.87 -10.26
N GLY A 116 -4.04 -1.39 -9.69
CA GLY A 116 -5.21 -1.84 -10.45
C GLY A 116 -5.82 -0.73 -11.31
N VAL A 117 -6.09 0.43 -10.70
CA VAL A 117 -6.59 1.63 -11.42
C VAL A 117 -5.60 2.07 -12.50
N LEU A 118 -4.29 1.95 -12.27
CA LEU A 118 -3.28 2.26 -13.26
C LEU A 118 -3.34 1.29 -14.45
N PHE A 119 -3.50 -0.02 -14.23
CA PHE A 119 -3.61 -1.00 -15.30
C PHE A 119 -4.87 -0.80 -16.16
N GLU A 120 -5.99 -0.47 -15.53
CA GLU A 120 -7.22 -0.07 -16.26
C GLU A 120 -6.93 1.14 -17.16
N ARG A 121 -6.23 2.14 -16.65
CA ARG A 121 -5.84 3.33 -17.42
C ARG A 121 -4.86 3.05 -18.53
N VAL A 122 -4.03 2.00 -18.46
CA VAL A 122 -3.11 1.58 -19.54
C VAL A 122 -3.86 0.80 -20.62
N GLY A 123 -5.09 0.35 -20.37
CA GLY A 123 -5.91 -0.37 -21.33
C GLY A 123 -5.75 -1.89 -21.24
N PHE A 124 -5.22 -2.39 -20.12
CA PHE A 124 -5.38 -3.81 -19.79
C PHE A 124 -6.82 -4.03 -19.33
N HIS A 125 -7.71 -4.26 -20.29
CA HIS A 125 -9.05 -4.77 -20.03
C HIS A 125 -8.96 -6.28 -20.25
N LYS A 126 -9.22 -7.06 -19.21
CA LYS A 126 -9.55 -8.49 -19.39
C LYS A 126 -11.01 -8.59 -19.79
#